data_AF-A0A1V2QP55-F1
#
_entry.id   AF-A0A1V2QP55-F1
#
_cell.length_a   1.000
_cell.length_b   1.000
_cell.length_c   1.000
_cell.angle_alpha   90.00
_cell.angle_beta   90.00
_cell.angle_gamma   90.00
#
_symmetry.space_group_name_H-M   'P 1'
#
loop_
_entity.id
_entity.type
_entity.pdbx_description
1 polymer ?
#
loop_
_entity_poly.entity_id
_entity_poly.type
_entity_poly.pdbx_seq_one_letter_code
_entity_poly.pdbx_strand_id
1 'polypeptide(L)'
;MAKAVAVEPDRLDQEAREAFRQLTPAPVTGRDENGRPGAITPGERLVEITRRSRIIAVSDTLARAVVALLAQRGVASEIGHVHVDPAESDEQVLGLLVVLDGKRAVVPIRPGARQLRAYPEAGAIDLTGNDPLLVIDLPADAIEQDGWLGAVAITTALTGHLAPPA
;
A
#
# COMPACT_ATOMS: atom_id res chain seq x y z
N MET A 1 -23.27 19.39 13.39
CA MET A 1 -21.83 19.11 13.58
C MET A 1 -21.61 17.63 13.28
N ALA A 2 -20.91 17.32 12.18
CA ALA A 2 -20.54 15.93 11.91
C ALA A 2 -19.52 15.49 12.97
N LYS A 3 -19.79 14.36 13.64
CA LYS A 3 -18.85 13.76 14.58
C LYS A 3 -17.62 13.36 13.77
N ALA A 4 -16.48 14.00 14.00
CA ALA A 4 -15.22 13.57 13.42
C ALA A 4 -14.98 12.13 13.90
N VAL A 5 -15.04 11.16 12.99
CA VAL A 5 -14.66 9.79 13.28
C VAL A 5 -13.15 9.82 13.42
N ALA A 6 -12.64 9.63 14.63
CA ALA A 6 -11.21 9.52 14.86
C ALA A 6 -10.68 8.33 14.07
N VAL A 7 -9.73 8.57 13.17
CA VAL A 7 -9.04 7.50 12.45
C VAL A 7 -7.97 6.93 13.38
N GLU A 8 -8.06 5.64 13.69
CA GLU A 8 -7.09 4.91 14.51
C GLU A 8 -6.05 4.24 13.61
N PRO A 9 -4.83 4.78 13.47
CA PRO A 9 -3.84 4.27 12.52
C PRO A 9 -3.40 2.84 12.85
N ASP A 10 -3.23 2.49 14.12
CA ASP A 10 -2.82 1.14 14.53
C ASP A 10 -3.87 0.08 14.15
N ARG A 11 -5.16 0.43 14.27
CA ARG A 11 -6.26 -0.45 13.85
C ARG A 11 -6.25 -0.66 12.34
N LEU A 12 -5.99 0.40 11.56
CA LEU A 12 -5.90 0.32 10.11
C LEU A 12 -4.68 -0.50 9.66
N ASP A 13 -3.52 -0.30 10.29
CA ASP A 13 -2.30 -1.07 9.97
C ASP A 13 -2.51 -2.57 10.22
N GLN A 14 -3.11 -2.92 11.36
CA GLN A 14 -3.45 -4.30 11.70
C GLN A 14 -4.47 -4.90 10.71
N GLU A 15 -5.53 -4.15 10.36
CA GLU A 15 -6.53 -4.56 9.37
C GLU A 15 -5.88 -4.83 7.99
N ALA A 16 -4.99 -3.94 7.56
CA ALA A 16 -4.24 -4.10 6.31
C ALA A 16 -3.33 -5.34 6.35
N ARG A 17 -2.61 -5.56 7.47
CA ARG A 17 -1.74 -6.73 7.66
C ARG A 17 -2.51 -8.05 7.65
N GLU A 18 -3.68 -8.09 8.29
CA GLU A 18 -4.55 -9.28 8.28
C GLU A 18 -5.02 -9.63 6.86
N ALA A 19 -5.41 -8.62 6.09
CA ALA A 19 -5.76 -8.79 4.68
C ALA A 19 -4.55 -9.20 3.81
N PHE A 20 -3.36 -8.67 4.10
CA PHE A 20 -2.11 -9.03 3.42
C PHE A 20 -1.75 -10.52 3.57
N ARG A 21 -2.03 -11.12 4.73
CA ARG A 21 -1.83 -12.58 4.94
C ARG A 21 -2.77 -13.44 4.08
N GLN A 22 -3.79 -12.83 3.50
CA GLN A 22 -4.83 -13.50 2.72
C GLN A 22 -4.79 -13.09 1.24
N LEU A 23 -3.64 -12.68 0.68
CA LEU A 23 -3.58 -12.30 -0.73
C LEU A 23 -3.95 -13.45 -1.68
N THR A 24 -3.57 -14.68 -1.35
CA THR A 24 -3.89 -15.87 -2.14
C THR A 24 -5.28 -16.42 -1.76
N PRO A 25 -6.19 -16.71 -2.71
CA PRO A 25 -7.46 -17.35 -2.39
C PRO A 25 -7.24 -18.77 -1.86
N ALA A 26 -7.94 -19.11 -0.77
CA ALA A 26 -7.92 -20.45 -0.21
C ALA A 26 -8.74 -21.43 -1.07
N PRO A 27 -8.42 -22.74 -1.05
CA PRO A 27 -9.30 -23.77 -1.58
C PRO A 27 -10.69 -23.73 -0.95
N VAL A 28 -11.71 -24.05 -1.76
CA VAL A 28 -13.10 -24.14 -1.30
C VAL A 28 -13.57 -25.59 -1.32
N THR A 29 -14.53 -25.93 -0.47
CA THR A 29 -15.15 -27.27 -0.48
C THR A 29 -16.27 -27.31 -1.51
N GLY A 30 -16.17 -28.21 -2.48
CA GLY A 30 -17.21 -28.52 -3.44
C GLY A 30 -17.67 -29.97 -3.36
N ARG A 31 -18.62 -30.35 -4.23
CA ARG A 31 -19.02 -31.76 -4.42
C ARG A 31 -18.68 -32.21 -5.83
N ASP A 32 -18.19 -33.44 -5.97
CA ASP A 32 -17.97 -34.07 -7.27
C ASP A 32 -19.30 -34.53 -7.91
N GLU A 33 -19.23 -35.11 -9.11
CA GLU A 33 -20.38 -35.65 -9.84
C GLU A 33 -21.12 -36.77 -9.09
N ASN A 34 -20.47 -37.40 -8.11
CA ASN A 34 -21.04 -38.45 -7.25
C ASN A 34 -21.53 -37.90 -5.90
N GLY A 35 -21.52 -36.57 -5.72
CA GLY A 35 -21.96 -35.89 -4.51
C GLY A 35 -20.96 -35.96 -3.33
N ARG A 36 -19.73 -36.44 -3.54
CA ARG A 36 -18.71 -36.54 -2.48
C ARG A 36 -18.01 -35.18 -2.27
N PRO A 37 -17.73 -34.77 -1.03
CA PRO A 37 -17.02 -33.54 -0.76
C PRO A 37 -15.57 -33.63 -1.23
N GLY A 38 -15.06 -32.56 -1.85
CA GLY A 38 -13.67 -32.43 -2.28
C GLY A 38 -13.18 -30.98 -2.22
N ALA A 39 -11.87 -30.79 -2.12
CA ALA A 39 -11.26 -29.46 -2.18
C ALA A 39 -11.09 -29.03 -3.64
N ILE A 40 -11.58 -27.83 -3.97
CA ILE A 40 -11.41 -27.19 -5.27
C ILE A 40 -10.35 -26.10 -5.10
N THR A 41 -9.17 -26.36 -5.65
CA THR A 41 -8.07 -25.37 -5.69
C THR A 41 -8.38 -24.30 -6.72
N PRO A 42 -8.22 -23.01 -6.41
CA PRO A 42 -8.38 -21.93 -7.37
C PRO A 42 -7.41 -22.10 -8.56
N GLY A 43 -7.91 -21.91 -9.78
CA GLY A 43 -7.05 -21.88 -10.96
C GLY A 43 -6.11 -20.67 -10.95
N GLU A 44 -4.97 -20.77 -11.63
CA GLU A 44 -3.91 -19.74 -11.65
C GLU A 44 -4.44 -18.34 -11.98
N ARG A 45 -5.31 -18.23 -13.00
CA ARG A 45 -5.92 -16.95 -13.38
C ARG A 45 -6.77 -16.32 -12.27
N LEU A 46 -7.51 -17.15 -11.52
CA LEU A 46 -8.30 -16.66 -10.39
C LEU A 46 -7.39 -16.22 -9.24
N VAL A 47 -6.30 -16.96 -8.99
CA VAL A 47 -5.27 -16.60 -8.01
C VAL A 47 -4.69 -15.22 -8.34
N GLU A 48 -4.29 -15.01 -9.59
CA GLU A 48 -3.69 -13.75 -10.04
C GLU A 48 -4.65 -12.57 -9.90
N ILE A 49 -5.88 -12.68 -10.43
CA ILE A 49 -6.89 -11.62 -10.37
C ILE A 49 -7.21 -11.26 -8.91
N THR A 50 -7.40 -12.29 -8.07
CA THR A 50 -7.72 -12.11 -6.65
C THR A 50 -6.57 -11.42 -5.92
N ARG A 51 -5.33 -11.85 -6.18
CA ARG A 51 -4.13 -11.25 -5.58
C ARG A 51 -4.03 -9.76 -5.93
N ARG A 52 -4.11 -9.39 -7.22
CA ARG A 52 -4.05 -7.98 -7.66
C ARG A 52 -5.13 -7.13 -7.01
N SER A 53 -6.37 -7.62 -6.97
CA SER A 53 -7.48 -6.92 -6.31
C SER A 53 -7.26 -6.73 -4.82
N ARG A 54 -6.76 -7.76 -4.12
CA ARG A 54 -6.49 -7.69 -2.67
C ARG A 54 -5.33 -6.76 -2.35
N ILE A 55 -4.28 -6.71 -3.19
CA ILE A 55 -3.17 -5.77 -3.03
C ILE A 55 -3.65 -4.31 -3.08
N ILE A 56 -4.56 -3.95 -3.98
CA ILE A 56 -5.14 -2.59 -4.05
C ILE A 56 -5.85 -2.26 -2.72
N ALA A 57 -6.67 -3.19 -2.21
CA ALA A 57 -7.40 -2.99 -0.96
C ALA A 57 -6.47 -2.87 0.27
N VAL A 58 -5.45 -3.74 0.37
CA VAL A 58 -4.44 -3.66 1.43
C VAL A 58 -3.70 -2.32 1.37
N SER A 59 -3.33 -1.89 0.15
CA SER A 59 -2.66 -0.63 -0.09
C SER A 59 -3.52 0.58 0.31
N ASP A 60 -4.83 0.59 0.03
CA ASP A 60 -5.73 1.66 0.48
C ASP A 60 -5.75 1.78 2.01
N THR A 61 -5.96 0.66 2.71
CA THR A 61 -6.00 0.65 4.17
C THR A 61 -4.67 1.09 4.78
N LEU A 62 -3.55 0.61 4.23
CA LEU A 62 -2.20 1.01 4.65
C LEU A 62 -1.93 2.49 4.39
N ALA A 63 -2.28 3.01 3.21
CA ALA A 63 -2.12 4.42 2.86
C ALA A 63 -2.92 5.33 3.82
N ARG A 64 -4.14 4.92 4.22
CA ARG A 64 -4.94 5.65 5.23
C ARG A 64 -4.26 5.68 6.60
N ALA A 65 -3.66 4.57 7.02
CA ALA A 65 -2.88 4.53 8.26
C ALA A 65 -1.69 5.50 8.18
N VAL A 66 -0.96 5.50 7.06
CA VAL A 66 0.19 6.38 6.81
C VAL A 66 -0.22 7.87 6.81
N VAL A 67 -1.31 8.25 6.12
CA VAL A 67 -1.85 9.62 6.15
C VAL A 67 -2.17 10.06 7.57
N ALA A 68 -2.86 9.21 8.35
CA ALA A 68 -3.21 9.53 9.72
C ALA A 68 -1.96 9.75 10.60
N LEU A 69 -0.92 8.93 10.44
CA LEU A 69 0.34 9.07 11.17
C LEU A 69 1.15 10.30 10.71
N LEU A 70 1.16 10.63 9.41
CA LEU A 70 1.79 11.84 8.90
C LEU A 70 1.10 13.11 9.42
N ALA A 71 -0.24 13.11 9.46
CA ALA A 71 -1.02 14.21 10.03
C ALA A 71 -0.72 14.43 11.52
N GLN A 72 -0.54 13.36 12.30
CA GLN A 72 -0.10 13.45 13.70
C GLN A 72 1.30 14.08 13.87
N ARG A 73 2.14 14.00 12.83
CA ARG A 73 3.47 14.64 12.77
C ARG A 73 3.45 16.02 12.09
N GLY A 74 2.27 16.55 11.78
CA GLY A 74 2.13 17.86 11.12
C GLY A 74 2.55 17.88 9.65
N VAL A 75 2.71 16.71 9.01
CA VAL A 75 3.06 16.61 7.59
C VAL A 75 1.78 16.54 6.76
N ALA A 76 1.62 17.50 5.85
CA ALA A 76 0.49 17.53 4.93
C ALA A 76 0.61 16.38 3.91
N SER A 77 -0.40 15.52 3.87
CA SER A 77 -0.52 14.44 2.89
C SER A 77 -1.99 14.10 2.65
N GLU A 78 -2.29 13.58 1.45
CA GLU A 78 -3.63 13.17 1.07
C GLU A 78 -3.59 11.82 0.34
N ILE A 79 -4.70 11.08 0.38
CA ILE A 79 -4.85 9.88 -0.44
C ILE A 79 -5.06 10.32 -1.88
N GLY A 80 -4.16 9.89 -2.77
CA GLY A 80 -4.25 10.11 -4.21
C GLY A 80 -5.04 9.03 -4.92
N HIS A 81 -4.69 8.81 -6.18
CA HIS A 81 -5.30 7.78 -7.01
C HIS A 81 -4.53 6.46 -6.94
N VAL A 82 -5.06 5.45 -7.61
CA VAL A 82 -4.33 4.22 -7.86
C VAL A 82 -3.23 4.51 -8.87
N HIS A 83 -2.02 4.01 -8.61
CA HIS A 83 -0.86 4.12 -9.46
C HIS A 83 -0.14 2.79 -9.63
N VAL A 84 0.71 2.69 -10.65
CA VAL A 84 1.67 1.61 -10.84
C VAL A 84 3.07 2.16 -10.63
N ASP A 85 3.86 1.54 -9.73
CA ASP A 85 5.29 1.86 -9.58
C ASP A 85 6.09 1.17 -10.71
N PRO A 86 6.70 1.93 -11.63
CA PRO A 86 7.43 1.38 -12.77
C PRO A 86 8.63 0.49 -12.38
N ALA A 87 9.14 0.64 -11.15
CA ALA A 87 10.34 -0.06 -10.68
C ALA A 87 10.05 -1.36 -9.91
N GLU A 88 8.80 -1.65 -9.55
CA GLU A 88 8.46 -2.79 -8.69
C GLU A 88 7.70 -3.90 -9.42
N SER A 89 6.60 -3.57 -10.10
CA SER A 89 5.73 -4.52 -10.84
C SER A 89 4.58 -3.80 -11.55
N ASP A 90 3.74 -4.53 -12.29
CA ASP A 90 2.47 -4.04 -12.84
C ASP A 90 1.31 -4.02 -11.82
N GLU A 91 1.61 -4.18 -10.52
CA GLU A 91 0.62 -4.08 -9.45
C GLU A 91 0.15 -2.64 -9.27
N GLN A 92 -1.16 -2.48 -9.24
CA GLN A 92 -1.83 -1.23 -8.92
C GLN A 92 -1.91 -1.05 -7.39
N VAL A 93 -1.49 0.10 -6.89
CA VAL A 93 -1.46 0.45 -5.45
C VAL A 93 -1.92 1.89 -5.25
N LEU A 94 -2.39 2.26 -4.07
CA LEU A 94 -2.76 3.63 -3.77
C LEU A 94 -1.52 4.52 -3.65
N GLY A 95 -1.54 5.65 -4.32
CA GLY A 95 -0.55 6.71 -4.17
C GLY A 95 -0.89 7.62 -3.02
N LEU A 96 0.12 7.98 -2.23
CA LEU A 96 0.08 9.06 -1.28
C LEU A 96 0.53 10.35 -1.96
N LEU A 97 -0.30 11.38 -1.94
CA LEU A 97 0.06 12.71 -2.43
C LEU A 97 0.72 13.50 -1.30
N VAL A 98 1.91 14.01 -1.57
CA VAL A 98 2.77 14.74 -0.61
C VAL A 98 3.38 15.97 -1.26
N VAL A 99 3.93 16.86 -0.43
CA VAL A 99 4.77 17.97 -0.90
C VAL A 99 6.23 17.66 -0.56
N LEU A 100 7.07 17.54 -1.58
CA LEU A 100 8.51 17.31 -1.47
C LEU A 100 9.24 18.52 -2.06
N ASP A 101 10.04 19.22 -1.25
CA ASP A 101 10.78 20.43 -1.65
C ASP A 101 9.90 21.46 -2.39
N GLY A 102 8.67 21.66 -1.89
CA GLY A 102 7.70 22.59 -2.47
C GLY A 102 7.00 22.10 -3.75
N LYS A 103 7.25 20.86 -4.20
CA LYS A 103 6.61 20.24 -5.37
C LYS A 103 5.62 19.16 -4.94
N ARG A 104 4.49 19.05 -5.66
CA ARG A 104 3.55 17.93 -5.48
C ARG A 104 4.16 16.64 -6.01
N ALA A 105 4.09 15.59 -5.22
CA ALA A 105 4.65 14.29 -5.54
C ALA A 105 3.69 13.17 -5.12
N VAL A 106 3.80 12.02 -5.79
CA VAL A 106 3.06 10.80 -5.51
C VAL A 106 4.02 9.74 -5.00
N VAL A 107 3.69 9.10 -3.89
CA VAL A 107 4.40 7.94 -3.35
C VAL A 107 3.49 6.71 -3.41
N PRO A 108 3.69 5.77 -4.35
CA PRO A 108 2.96 4.51 -4.39
C PRO A 108 3.19 3.70 -3.10
N ILE A 109 2.11 3.34 -2.39
CA ILE A 109 2.18 2.61 -1.12
C ILE A 109 2.00 1.12 -1.38
N ARG A 110 3.10 0.44 -1.71
CA ARG A 110 3.10 -1.01 -1.94
C ARG A 110 3.44 -1.77 -0.64
N PRO A 111 2.56 -2.68 -0.18
CA PRO A 111 2.88 -3.56 0.95
C PRO A 111 4.11 -4.43 0.65
N GLY A 112 5.06 -4.47 1.58
CA GLY A 112 6.28 -5.27 1.46
C GLY A 112 7.35 -4.72 0.50
N ALA A 113 7.19 -3.50 -0.01
CA ALA A 113 8.24 -2.85 -0.79
C ALA A 113 9.50 -2.60 0.05
N ARG A 114 10.67 -2.69 -0.57
CA ARG A 114 11.97 -2.38 0.07
C ARG A 114 12.41 -0.93 -0.12
N GLN A 115 11.82 -0.25 -1.08
CA GLN A 115 12.10 1.13 -1.39
C GLN A 115 10.76 1.88 -1.46
N LEU A 116 10.76 3.12 -0.97
CA LEU A 116 9.71 4.08 -1.28
C LEU A 116 10.25 5.01 -2.36
N ARG A 117 9.41 5.33 -3.35
CA ARG A 117 9.77 6.24 -4.43
C ARG A 117 8.73 7.34 -4.52
N ALA A 118 9.19 8.59 -4.55
CA ALA A 118 8.33 9.74 -4.82
C ALA A 118 8.50 10.14 -6.27
N TYR A 119 7.41 10.21 -7.01
CA TYR A 119 7.38 10.66 -8.40
C TYR A 119 6.73 12.04 -8.51
N PRO A 120 7.00 12.82 -9.56
CA PRO A 120 6.18 13.99 -9.86
C PRO A 120 4.71 13.58 -9.94
N GLU A 121 3.82 14.40 -9.40
CA GLU A 121 2.39 14.17 -9.59
C GLU A 121 2.04 14.23 -11.08
N ALA A 122 1.48 13.13 -11.59
CA ALA A 122 0.98 13.01 -12.95
C ALA A 122 -0.50 12.64 -12.92
N GLY A 123 -1.26 13.12 -13.90
CA GLY A 123 -2.67 12.73 -14.05
C GLY A 123 -2.89 11.29 -14.51
N ALA A 124 -1.81 10.57 -14.83
CA ALA A 124 -1.85 9.18 -15.28
C ALA A 124 -1.68 8.18 -14.12
N ILE A 125 -2.32 7.02 -14.24
CA ILE A 125 -2.16 5.89 -13.30
C ILE A 125 -0.73 5.32 -13.39
N ASP A 126 -0.24 5.14 -14.62
CA ASP A 126 1.10 4.64 -14.88
C ASP A 126 2.10 5.80 -14.79
N LEU A 127 3.10 5.65 -13.92
CA LEU A 127 4.15 6.64 -13.71
C LEU A 127 5.34 6.44 -14.66
N THR A 128 5.27 5.50 -15.60
CA THR A 128 6.30 5.23 -16.62
C THR A 128 6.69 6.51 -17.35
N GLY A 129 8.01 6.68 -17.56
CA GLY A 129 8.58 7.87 -18.19
C GLY A 129 8.84 9.04 -17.22
N ASN A 130 8.52 8.88 -15.94
CA ASN A 130 8.89 9.85 -14.90
C ASN A 130 10.01 9.29 -14.02
N ASP A 131 11.11 10.03 -13.90
CA ASP A 131 12.16 9.70 -12.94
C ASP A 131 11.68 10.02 -11.51
N PRO A 132 12.02 9.18 -10.52
CA PRO A 132 11.68 9.46 -9.13
C PRO A 132 12.42 10.72 -8.65
N LEU A 133 11.68 11.62 -8.01
CA LEU A 133 12.22 12.79 -7.30
C LEU A 133 13.01 12.40 -6.06
N LEU A 134 12.62 11.27 -5.44
CA LEU A 134 13.25 10.73 -4.25
C LEU A 134 13.12 9.21 -4.26
N VAL A 135 14.19 8.53 -3.85
CA VAL A 135 14.21 7.10 -3.57
C VAL A 135 14.67 6.93 -2.13
N ILE A 136 13.89 6.23 -1.32
CA ILE A 136 14.18 5.96 0.09
C ILE A 136 14.36 4.45 0.24
N ASP A 137 15.59 4.03 0.54
CA ASP A 137 15.86 2.68 0.98
C ASP A 137 15.31 2.46 2.39
N LEU A 138 14.45 1.46 2.54
CA LEU A 138 13.95 1.08 3.85
C LEU A 138 14.99 0.19 4.56
N PRO A 139 15.16 0.35 5.89
CA PRO A 139 16.03 -0.54 6.66
C PRO A 139 15.67 -2.01 6.44
N ALA A 140 16.68 -2.89 6.45
CA ALA A 140 16.46 -4.32 6.19
C ALA A 140 15.53 -4.99 7.22
N ASP A 141 15.47 -4.44 8.43
CA ASP A 141 14.61 -4.86 9.54
C ASP A 141 13.23 -4.18 9.56
N ALA A 142 12.95 -3.26 8.62
CA ALA A 142 11.63 -2.64 8.47
C ALA A 142 10.58 -3.60 7.89
N ILE A 143 11.03 -4.65 7.20
CA ILE A 143 10.15 -5.71 6.67
C ILE A 143 10.13 -6.85 7.69
N GLU A 144 8.94 -7.15 8.20
CA GLU A 144 8.73 -8.23 9.16
C GLU A 144 8.83 -9.61 8.51
N GLN A 145 8.90 -10.67 9.33
CA GLN A 145 9.07 -12.05 8.86
C GLN A 145 7.98 -12.52 7.89
N ASP A 146 6.76 -11.97 7.99
CA ASP A 146 5.66 -12.25 7.07
C ASP A 146 5.70 -11.41 5.79
N GLY A 147 6.76 -10.63 5.56
CA GLY A 147 6.91 -9.73 4.42
C GLY A 147 6.14 -8.41 4.58
N TRP A 148 5.58 -8.15 5.76
CA TRP A 148 4.82 -6.94 6.04
C TRP A 148 5.73 -5.73 6.23
N LEU A 149 5.32 -4.57 5.70
CA LEU A 149 5.91 -3.28 5.97
C LEU A 149 4.84 -2.39 6.63
N GLY A 150 5.02 -2.10 7.91
CA GLY A 150 4.03 -1.35 8.69
C GLY A 150 4.02 0.16 8.40
N ALA A 151 2.86 0.78 8.64
CA ALA A 151 2.62 2.20 8.45
C ALA A 151 3.60 3.08 9.23
N VAL A 152 3.97 2.69 10.46
CA VAL A 152 4.94 3.44 11.28
C VAL A 152 6.32 3.50 10.64
N ALA A 153 6.78 2.41 10.03
CA ALA A 153 8.07 2.35 9.33
C ALA A 153 8.03 3.25 8.08
N ILE A 154 6.95 3.17 7.28
CA ILE A 154 6.72 4.02 6.11
C ILE A 154 6.70 5.50 6.51
N THR A 155 5.87 5.86 7.49
CA THR A 155 5.77 7.25 7.97
C THR A 155 7.10 7.75 8.48
N THR A 156 7.84 6.94 9.25
CA THR A 156 9.14 7.36 9.77
C THR A 156 10.14 7.64 8.66
N ALA A 157 10.22 6.75 7.67
CA ALA A 157 11.04 6.96 6.48
C ALA A 157 10.64 8.24 5.73
N LEU A 158 9.34 8.44 5.47
CA LEU A 158 8.84 9.63 4.76
C LEU A 158 9.08 10.93 5.53
N THR A 159 8.86 10.97 6.85
CA THR A 159 9.04 12.20 7.63
C THR A 159 10.47 12.72 7.64
N GLY A 160 11.47 11.84 7.46
CA GLY A 160 12.87 12.28 7.33
C GLY A 160 13.13 13.18 6.11
N HIS A 161 12.22 13.16 5.13
CA HIS A 161 12.35 13.88 3.87
C HIS A 161 11.22 14.89 3.59
N LEU A 162 10.06 14.73 4.25
CA LEU A 162 8.89 15.59 4.03
C LEU A 162 8.71 16.70 5.08
N ALA A 163 9.48 16.68 6.18
CA ALA A 163 9.40 17.73 7.18
C ALA A 163 9.89 19.07 6.60
N PRO A 164 9.22 20.21 6.89
CA PRO A 164 9.69 21.51 6.45
C PRO A 164 11.09 21.77 7.01
N PRO A 165 11.96 22.48 6.25
CA PRO A 165 13.26 22.89 6.78
C PRO A 165 13.06 23.70 8.07
N ALA A 166 13.83 23.35 9.10
CA ALA A 166 13.83 24.04 10.39
C ALA A 166 14.22 25.51 10.28
#